data_AF-A0A3N5N7A3-F1
#
_entry.id   AF-A0A3N5N7A3-F1
#
_cell.length_a   1.000
_cell.length_b   1.000
_cell.length_c   1.000
_cell.angle_alpha   90.00
_cell.angle_beta   90.00
_cell.angle_gamma   90.00
#
_symmetry.space_group_name_H-M   'P 1'
#
loop_
_entity.id
_entity.type
_entity.pdbx_description
1 polymer ?
#
loop_
_entity_poly.entity_id
_entity_poly.type
_entity_poly.pdbx_seq_one_letter_code
_entity_poly.pdbx_strand_id
1 'polypeptide(L)' 'MTAFDYVVLGIFGLSIIVSVWRGAVREILALAAWVIAFLAAQGYASSLAAYLPAALSNPALRLFAGFVIAFMLAFLVS' A
#
# COMPACT_ATOMS: atom_id res chain seq x y z
N MET A 1 -1.85 8.35 -46.44
CA MET A 1 -1.99 8.73 -45.02
C MET A 1 -2.19 10.23 -44.99
N THR A 2 -3.43 10.64 -44.80
CA THR A 2 -3.83 12.05 -44.75
C THR A 2 -3.34 12.67 -43.44
N ALA A 3 -3.23 14.00 -43.37
CA ALA A 3 -2.89 14.69 -42.13
C ALA A 3 -3.87 14.33 -40.98
N PHE A 4 -5.11 14.00 -41.33
CA PHE A 4 -6.12 13.51 -40.39
C PHE A 4 -5.70 12.20 -39.71
N ASP A 5 -5.15 11.24 -40.46
CA ASP A 5 -4.71 9.94 -39.91
C ASP A 5 -3.63 10.12 -38.84
N TYR A 6 -2.68 11.02 -39.06
CA TYR A 6 -1.61 11.33 -38.11
C TYR A 6 -2.13 12.04 -36.85
N VAL A 7 -3.08 12.97 -37.00
CA VAL A 7 -3.70 13.67 -35.86
C VAL A 7 -4.46 12.69 -34.98
N VAL A 8 -5.26 11.80 -35.57
CA VAL A 8 -5.99 10.78 -34.81
C VAL A 8 -5.03 9.84 -34.09
N LEU A 9 -3.99 9.34 -34.77
CA LEU A 9 -2.95 8.50 -34.15
C LEU A 9 -2.26 9.21 -32.97
N GLY A 10 -1.93 10.49 -33.11
CA GLY A 10 -1.32 11.28 -32.05
C GLY A 10 -2.21 11.40 -30.80
N ILE A 11 -3.50 11.73 -30.99
CA ILE A 11 -4.47 11.83 -29.89
C ILE A 11 -4.67 10.47 -29.22
N PHE A 12 -4.76 9.40 -30.00
CA PHE A 12 -4.94 8.04 -29.48
C PHE A 12 -3.72 7.60 -28.67
N GLY A 13 -2.51 7.83 -29.17
CA GLY A 13 -1.26 7.54 -28.47
C GLY A 13 -1.14 8.30 -27.16
N LEU A 14 -1.41 9.62 -27.16
CA LEU A 14 -1.43 10.44 -25.96
C LEU A 14 -2.46 9.94 -24.94
N SER A 15 -3.65 9.57 -25.39
CA SER A 15 -4.72 9.06 -24.51
C SER A 15 -4.33 7.76 -23.83
N ILE A 16 -3.69 6.84 -24.56
CA ILE A 16 -3.17 5.58 -24.01
C ILE A 16 -2.10 5.87 -22.94
N ILE A 17 -1.13 6.75 -23.23
CA ILE A 17 -0.07 7.10 -22.30
C ILE A 17 -0.65 7.67 -21.00
N VAL A 18 -1.59 8.61 -21.10
CA VAL A 18 -2.24 9.22 -19.93
C VAL A 18 -3.06 8.19 -19.15
N SER A 19 -3.77 7.30 -19.84
CA SER A 19 -4.55 6.22 -19.21
C SER A 19 -3.65 5.26 -18.43
N VAL A 20 -2.56 4.79 -19.04
CA VAL A 20 -1.61 3.87 -18.43
C VAL A 20 -0.91 4.54 -17.25
N TRP A 21 -0.49 5.80 -17.39
CA TRP A 21 0.16 6.56 -16.32
C TRP A 21 -0.71 6.65 -15.07
N ARG A 22 -1.99 7.01 -15.22
CA ARG A 22 -2.93 7.09 -14.08
C ARG A 22 -3.13 5.73 -13.40
N GLY A 23 -3.23 4.65 -14.19
CA GLY A 23 -3.34 3.30 -13.64
C GLY A 23 -2.10 2.88 -12.87
N ALA A 24 -0.92 3.06 -13.49
CA ALA A 24 0.36 2.69 -12.89
C ALA A 24 0.64 3.46 -11.58
N VAL A 25 0.39 4.77 -11.55
CA VAL A 25 0.56 5.58 -10.33
C VAL A 25 -0.32 5.05 -9.20
N ARG A 26 -1.57 4.69 -9.48
CA ARG A 26 -2.47 4.13 -8.46
C ARG A 26 -1.94 2.82 -7.89
N GLU A 27 -1.47 1.91 -8.75
CA GLU A 27 -0.92 0.63 -8.30
C GLU A 27 0.38 0.82 -7.50
N ILE A 28 1.27 1.72 -7.94
CA ILE A 28 2.51 2.05 -7.22
C ILE A 28 2.20 2.63 -5.84
N LEU A 29 1.23 3.55 -5.74
CA LEU A 29 0.82 4.12 -4.46
C LEU A 29 0.21 3.07 -3.54
N ALA A 30 -0.59 2.14 -4.07
CA ALA A 30 -1.16 1.03 -3.28
C ALA A 30 -0.07 0.11 -2.73
N LEU A 31 0.92 -0.24 -3.56
CA LEU A 31 2.08 -1.04 -3.12
C LEU A 31 2.93 -0.26 -2.10
N ALA A 32 3.15 1.03 -2.30
CA ALA A 32 3.90 1.86 -1.36
C ALA A 32 3.18 1.97 -0.01
N ALA A 33 1.86 2.13 -0.02
CA ALA A 33 1.05 2.18 1.20
C ALA A 33 1.13 0.85 1.98
N TRP A 34 1.12 -0.29 1.30
CA TRP A 34 1.33 -1.60 1.92
C TRP A 34 2.70 -1.70 2.61
N VAL A 35 3.77 -1.22 1.95
CA VAL A 35 5.13 -1.19 2.53
C VAL A 35 5.19 -0.26 3.75
N ILE A 36 4.59 0.92 3.66
CA ILE A 36 4.52 1.87 4.78
C ILE A 36 3.76 1.27 5.95
N ALA A 37 2.64 0.58 5.70
CA ALA A 37 1.86 -0.11 6.72
C ALA A 37 2.68 -1.20 7.42
N PHE A 38 3.49 -1.96 6.68
CA PHE A 38 4.40 -2.96 7.24
C PHE A 38 5.49 -2.33 8.13
N LEU A 39 6.11 -1.24 7.68
CA LEU A 39 7.14 -0.52 8.45
C LEU A 39 6.55 0.11 9.72
N ALA A 40 5.38 0.74 9.61
CA ALA A 40 4.64 1.26 10.76
C ALA A 40 4.31 0.14 11.73
N ALA A 41 3.81 -1.00 11.25
CA ALA A 41 3.51 -2.15 12.08
C ALA A 41 4.72 -2.65 12.87
N GLN A 42 5.90 -2.69 12.24
CA GLN A 42 7.13 -3.09 12.90
C GLN A 42 7.53 -2.13 14.04
N GLY A 43 7.39 -0.82 13.81
CA GLY A 43 7.70 0.20 14.83
C GLY A 43 6.71 0.22 16.00
N TYR A 44 5.42 0.02 15.72
CA TYR A 44 4.36 0.03 16.74
C TYR A 44 4.10 -1.33 17.41
N ALA A 45 4.63 -2.43 16.87
CA ALA A 45 4.41 -3.78 17.40
C ALA A 45 4.78 -3.93 18.88
N SER A 46 5.93 -3.39 19.31
CA SER A 46 6.40 -3.47 20.70
C SER A 46 5.52 -2.65 21.64
N SER A 47 5.12 -1.46 21.21
CA SER A 47 4.23 -0.56 21.96
C SER A 47 2.85 -1.19 22.13
N LEU A 48 2.28 -1.76 21.06
CA LEU A 48 0.99 -2.47 21.10
C LEU A 48 1.08 -3.75 21.94
N ALA A 49 2.17 -4.52 21.84
CA ALA A 49 2.37 -5.72 22.64
C ALA A 49 2.42 -5.44 24.16
N ALA A 50 2.80 -4.23 24.58
CA ALA A 50 2.77 -3.82 25.98
C ALA A 50 1.35 -3.61 26.52
N TYR A 51 0.39 -3.24 25.66
CA TYR A 51 -1.02 -3.12 26.02
C TYR A 51 -1.79 -4.45 25.92
N LEU A 52 -1.19 -5.49 25.33
CA LEU A 52 -1.82 -6.80 25.23
C LEU A 52 -1.86 -7.51 26.60
N PRO A 53 -2.96 -8.23 26.92
CA PRO A 53 -3.09 -8.93 28.19
C PRO A 53 -1.94 -9.92 28.44
N ALA A 54 -1.46 -9.98 29.68
CA ALA A 54 -0.46 -10.95 30.11
C ALA A 54 -0.92 -12.42 30.00
N ALA A 55 -2.21 -12.65 29.72
CA ALA A 55 -2.77 -13.97 29.37
C ALA A 55 -2.05 -14.63 28.18
N LEU A 56 -1.40 -13.85 27.31
CA LEU A 56 -0.44 -14.35 26.35
C LEU A 56 0.89 -14.65 27.06
N SER A 57 0.98 -15.83 27.66
CA SER A 57 2.17 -16.28 28.42
C SER A 57 3.45 -16.31 27.60
N ASN A 58 3.34 -16.41 26.27
CA ASN A 58 4.47 -16.40 25.35
C ASN A 58 4.77 -14.97 24.84
N PRO A 59 5.93 -14.38 25.18
CA PRO A 59 6.32 -13.04 24.74
C PRO A 59 6.40 -12.90 23.21
N ALA A 60 6.83 -13.94 22.50
CA ALA A 60 6.92 -13.92 21.04
C ALA A 60 5.53 -13.87 20.39
N LEU A 61 4.57 -14.60 20.96
CA LEU A 61 3.19 -14.61 20.48
C LEU A 61 2.51 -13.25 20.70
N ARG A 62 2.84 -12.57 21.80
CA ARG A 62 2.34 -11.22 22.12
C ARG A 62 2.90 -10.16 21.17
N LEU A 63 4.19 -10.25 20.84
CA LEU A 63 4.81 -9.38 19.85
C LEU A 63 4.21 -9.59 18.46
N PHE A 64 3.99 -10.85 18.07
CA PHE A 64 3.34 -11.20 16.81
C PHE A 64 1.91 -10.65 16.73
N ALA A 65 1.12 -10.82 17.80
CA ALA A 65 -0.22 -10.27 17.87
C ALA A 65 -0.23 -8.73 17.80
N GLY A 66 0.70 -8.05 18.50
CA GLY A 66 0.87 -6.60 18.42
C GLY A 66 1.22 -6.13 17.00
N PHE A 67 2.10 -6.85 16.30
CA PHE A 67 2.43 -6.60 14.90
C PHE A 67 1.22 -6.74 13.98
N VAL A 68 0.45 -7.83 14.10
CA VAL A 68 -0.74 -8.07 13.26
C VAL A 68 -1.80 -6.97 13.47
N ILE A 69 -2.02 -6.55 14.71
CA ILE A 69 -2.95 -5.45 15.03
C ILE A 69 -2.45 -4.13 14.42
N ALA A 70 -1.17 -3.81 14.60
CA ALA A 70 -0.57 -2.60 14.04
C ALA A 70 -0.65 -2.57 12.50
N PHE A 71 -0.40 -3.72 11.87
CA PHE A 71 -0.48 -3.89 10.43
C PHE A 71 -1.91 -3.71 9.90
N MET A 72 -2.90 -4.32 10.55
CA MET A 72 -4.30 -4.16 10.17
C MET A 72 -4.80 -2.72 10.34
N LEU A 73 -4.39 -2.04 11.41
CA LEU A 73 -4.72 -0.63 11.61
C LEU A 73 -4.09 0.26 10.53
N ALA A 74 -2.82 0.04 10.21
CA ALA A 74 -2.12 0.80 9.18
C ALA A 74 -2.69 0.50 7.78
N PHE A 75 -3.06 -0.75 7.50
CA PHE A 75 -3.71 -1.16 6.25
C PHE A 75 -5.14 -0.62 6.10
N LEU A 76 -5.87 -0.41 7.20
CA LEU A 76 -7.22 0.17 7.13
C LEU A 76 -7.21 1.67 6.83
N VAL A 77 -6.12 2.37 7.20
CA VAL A 77 -5.95 3.81 6.97
C VAL A 77 -5.45 4.12 5.55
N SER A 78 -4.73 3.18 4.93
CA SER A 78 -4.21 3.29 3.55
C SER A 78 -5.27 3.05 2.48
#